data_AF-A0A943ZIR6-F1
#
_entry.id   AF-A0A943ZIR6-F1
#
_cell.length_a   1.000
_cell.length_b   1.000
_cell.length_c   1.000
_cell.angle_alpha   90.00
_cell.angle_beta   90.00
_cell.angle_gamma   90.00
#
_symmetry.space_group_name_H-M   'P 1'
#
loop_
_entity.id
_entity.type
_entity.pdbx_description
1 polymer ?
#
loop_
_entity_poly.entity_id
_entity_poly.type
_entity_poly.pdbx_seq_one_letter_code
_entity_poly.pdbx_strand_id
1 'polypeptide(L)'
;MEENYPEINNEEISRINEGPRETDPFDGGVTAPLAGDDADSKAAFYSLSDSDIRVLQKSVDRKAIDYIDRAEHDGRITPEAADYLRSYYADSMEIYAQFYYEMISVLGEPQTCRRNDLEPGEVDDKNYSLTYVTPNNSMILTYPNISDDIDLAESKMYFTMSGMKNVARAVAKIQKGGKYDEAYREELAALARQHPRGGKTYQRSVAALTPVHERLKDVLRATISVPTYDSIEKIISKITRASGFKVAETKDKFRANRSASDNSFYENKKNYRDKKICFKKDGLYFEIQFKVQLLEKADSLSHPLYEKLREKIDEFNRTDQSDFDARNRLEREKTWLEWEIRKINRKGIDDYNLFILDKALKKDTRLKKEKIRRLRLEYAQTSDAEERRRLQKEIYQTGQSLNAAPVTPEAENFIRNNFIVRPYKAIDQQREFTDAPPELQSFAMLNYFLVSPRYRATIPGRLSDDYNDKYNQADSARRRNEQDVFEQECRLYEQTRGKGGILFNRKNYHRG
;
A
#
# COMPACT_ATOMS: atom_id res chain seq x y z
N MET A 1 -22.65 -4.74 49.77
CA MET A 1 -22.21 -6.10 49.40
C MET A 1 -21.37 -5.93 48.16
N GLU A 2 -20.04 -5.97 48.32
CA GLU A 2 -19.10 -5.91 47.21
C GLU A 2 -19.17 -7.24 46.46
N GLU A 3 -19.57 -7.20 45.19
CA GLU A 3 -19.51 -8.34 44.29
C GLU A 3 -18.05 -8.57 43.85
N ASN A 4 -17.44 -9.61 44.42
CA ASN A 4 -16.15 -10.12 43.95
C ASN A 4 -16.33 -10.71 42.55
N TYR A 5 -15.86 -9.99 41.53
CA TYR A 5 -15.61 -10.56 40.22
C TYR A 5 -14.35 -11.44 40.31
N PRO A 6 -14.36 -12.67 39.77
CA PRO A 6 -13.14 -13.47 39.70
C PRO A 6 -12.10 -12.75 38.84
N GLU A 7 -10.90 -12.54 39.41
CA GLU A 7 -9.74 -12.04 38.68
C GLU A 7 -9.42 -13.00 37.54
N ILE A 8 -9.58 -12.53 36.30
CA ILE A 8 -9.21 -13.27 35.09
C ILE A 8 -7.69 -13.41 35.11
N ASN A 9 -7.20 -14.65 35.08
CA ASN A 9 -5.76 -14.97 35.09
C ASN A 9 -5.07 -14.31 33.87
N ASN A 10 -3.87 -13.76 34.05
CA ASN A 10 -3.04 -13.20 32.97
C ASN A 10 -2.79 -14.22 31.83
N GLU A 11 -2.84 -15.53 32.10
CA GLU A 11 -2.78 -16.57 31.06
C GLU A 11 -4.06 -16.69 30.22
N GLU A 12 -5.24 -16.34 30.77
CA GLU A 12 -6.50 -16.28 30.02
C GLU A 12 -6.57 -15.01 29.16
N ILE A 13 -6.05 -13.88 29.65
CA ILE A 13 -5.90 -12.63 28.88
C ILE A 13 -4.95 -12.83 27.69
N SER A 14 -3.88 -13.61 27.87
CA SER A 14 -2.96 -14.03 26.80
C SER A 14 -3.66 -14.84 25.70
N ARG A 15 -4.56 -15.76 26.06
CA ARG A 15 -5.35 -16.55 25.08
C ARG A 15 -6.44 -15.73 24.38
N ILE A 16 -6.95 -14.67 25.01
CA ILE A 16 -7.96 -13.77 24.42
C ILE A 16 -7.31 -12.76 23.45
N ASN A 17 -6.05 -12.38 23.71
CA ASN A 17 -5.26 -11.50 22.83
C ASN A 17 -4.60 -12.23 21.65
N GLU A 18 -4.53 -13.56 21.71
CA GLU A 18 -4.37 -14.41 20.53
C GLU A 18 -5.69 -14.40 19.75
N GLY A 19 -5.92 -13.36 18.94
CA GLY A 19 -6.90 -13.46 17.86
C GLY A 19 -6.66 -14.77 17.09
N PRO A 20 -7.71 -15.45 16.58
CA PRO A 20 -7.59 -16.80 16.06
C PRO A 20 -6.43 -16.90 15.07
N ARG A 21 -5.55 -17.88 15.32
CA ARG A 21 -4.43 -18.27 14.45
C ARG A 21 -5.01 -18.64 13.09
N GLU A 22 -4.28 -18.34 12.01
CA GLU A 22 -4.68 -18.70 10.63
C GLU A 22 -4.80 -20.22 10.37
N THR A 23 -4.68 -21.06 11.40
CA THR A 23 -4.70 -22.52 11.28
C THR A 23 -5.30 -23.20 12.52
N ASP A 24 -6.33 -22.64 13.18
CA ASP A 24 -7.07 -23.44 14.16
C ASP A 24 -7.85 -24.56 13.42
N PRO A 25 -7.47 -25.84 13.55
CA PRO A 25 -8.14 -26.94 12.87
C PRO A 25 -9.55 -27.22 13.44
N PHE A 26 -9.94 -26.54 14.52
CA PHE A 26 -11.29 -26.57 15.09
C PHE A 26 -12.21 -25.45 14.59
N ASP A 27 -11.77 -24.60 13.64
CA ASP A 27 -12.58 -23.59 12.94
C ASP A 27 -13.53 -24.22 11.89
N GLY A 28 -13.85 -25.50 12.09
CA GLY A 28 -14.68 -26.35 11.24
C GLY A 28 -16.05 -25.76 10.98
N GLY A 29 -16.14 -25.01 9.89
CA GLY A 29 -17.36 -24.91 9.10
C GLY A 29 -18.22 -23.67 9.27
N VAL A 30 -17.80 -22.60 9.97
CA VAL A 30 -18.58 -21.34 10.00
C VAL A 30 -18.27 -20.45 8.79
N THR A 31 -17.01 -20.47 8.30
CA THR A 31 -16.48 -19.47 7.34
C THR A 31 -15.30 -19.95 6.48
N ALA A 32 -15.23 -21.24 6.11
CA ALA A 32 -14.32 -21.65 5.04
C ALA A 32 -14.67 -20.86 3.75
N PRO A 33 -13.69 -20.51 2.88
CA PRO A 33 -14.02 -19.98 1.56
C PRO A 33 -15.02 -20.94 0.91
N LEU A 34 -16.05 -20.44 0.23
CA LEU A 34 -17.01 -21.31 -0.46
C LEU A 34 -16.32 -22.22 -1.48
N ALA A 35 -15.19 -21.75 -2.02
CA ALA A 35 -14.31 -22.50 -2.90
C ALA A 35 -13.38 -23.48 -2.15
N GLY A 36 -13.35 -23.50 -0.82
CA GLY A 36 -12.33 -24.22 -0.05
C GLY A 36 -10.92 -23.68 -0.28
N ASP A 37 -9.96 -24.25 0.45
CA ASP A 37 -8.54 -23.88 0.32
C ASP A 37 -7.78 -24.82 -0.62
N ASP A 38 -8.29 -26.03 -0.84
CA ASP A 38 -7.70 -27.04 -1.71
C ASP A 38 -8.19 -26.93 -3.17
N ALA A 39 -7.39 -27.49 -4.08
CA ALA A 39 -7.64 -27.38 -5.52
C ALA A 39 -8.96 -28.04 -5.97
N ASP A 40 -9.36 -29.15 -5.33
CA ASP A 40 -10.56 -29.91 -5.72
C ASP A 40 -11.82 -29.15 -5.32
N SER A 41 -11.85 -28.59 -4.10
CA SER A 41 -12.92 -27.71 -3.64
C SER A 41 -13.05 -26.47 -4.54
N LYS A 42 -11.92 -25.86 -4.94
CA LYS A 42 -11.93 -24.65 -5.79
C LYS A 42 -12.51 -24.98 -7.16
N ALA A 43 -12.04 -26.07 -7.77
CA ALA A 43 -12.55 -26.55 -9.05
C ALA A 43 -14.05 -26.85 -8.99
N ALA A 44 -14.53 -27.48 -7.90
CA ALA A 44 -15.94 -27.76 -7.70
C ALA A 44 -16.76 -26.47 -7.63
N PHE A 45 -16.34 -25.46 -6.87
CA PHE A 45 -17.04 -24.17 -6.78
C PHE A 45 -17.14 -23.46 -8.13
N TYR A 46 -16.05 -23.38 -8.89
CA TYR A 46 -16.03 -22.71 -10.20
C TYR A 46 -16.78 -23.49 -11.31
N SER A 47 -17.31 -24.68 -10.98
CA SER A 47 -18.20 -25.48 -11.84
C SER A 47 -19.69 -25.32 -11.50
N LEU A 48 -20.03 -24.64 -10.39
CA LEU A 48 -21.40 -24.47 -9.92
C LEU A 48 -22.23 -23.54 -10.81
N SER A 49 -23.56 -23.73 -10.77
CA SER A 49 -24.52 -22.79 -11.37
C SER A 49 -24.74 -21.57 -10.47
N ASP A 50 -25.24 -20.48 -11.06
CA ASP A 50 -25.57 -19.24 -10.33
C ASP A 50 -26.56 -19.47 -9.18
N SER A 51 -27.53 -20.37 -9.35
CA SER A 51 -28.49 -20.72 -8.29
C SER A 51 -27.83 -21.44 -7.12
N ASP A 52 -26.89 -22.34 -7.41
CA ASP A 52 -26.21 -23.13 -6.38
C ASP A 52 -25.30 -22.23 -5.53
N ILE A 53 -24.60 -21.28 -6.16
CA ILE A 53 -23.77 -20.30 -5.46
C ILE A 53 -24.62 -19.50 -4.45
N ARG A 54 -25.81 -19.05 -4.83
CA ARG A 54 -26.72 -18.32 -3.93
C ARG A 54 -27.23 -19.18 -2.77
N VAL A 55 -27.53 -20.46 -3.02
CA VAL A 55 -27.98 -21.39 -1.97
C VAL A 55 -26.86 -21.62 -0.95
N LEU A 56 -25.62 -21.84 -1.42
CA LEU A 56 -24.47 -22.00 -0.55
C LEU A 56 -24.20 -20.74 0.28
N GLN A 57 -24.29 -19.55 -0.32
CA GLN A 57 -24.07 -18.29 0.39
C GLN A 57 -25.07 -18.08 1.52
N LYS A 58 -26.37 -18.40 1.31
CA LYS A 58 -27.37 -18.34 2.39
C LYS A 58 -27.03 -19.25 3.57
N SER A 59 -26.40 -20.39 3.32
CA SER A 59 -25.93 -21.27 4.40
C SER A 59 -24.77 -20.66 5.17
N VAL A 60 -23.87 -19.93 4.52
CA VAL A 60 -22.75 -19.23 5.18
C VAL A 60 -23.28 -18.05 6.00
N ASP A 61 -24.20 -17.26 5.44
CA ASP A 61 -24.82 -16.12 6.12
C ASP A 61 -25.52 -16.55 7.42
N ARG A 62 -26.26 -17.67 7.38
CA ARG A 62 -26.88 -18.23 8.60
C ARG A 62 -25.86 -18.54 9.68
N LYS A 63 -24.74 -19.18 9.33
CA LYS A 63 -23.68 -19.51 10.29
C LYS A 63 -22.99 -18.26 10.84
N ALA A 64 -22.85 -17.22 10.01
CA ALA A 64 -22.30 -15.93 10.44
C ALA A 64 -23.24 -15.22 11.43
N ILE A 65 -24.55 -15.21 11.16
CA ILE A 65 -25.56 -14.70 12.08
C ILE A 65 -25.57 -15.48 13.40
N ASP A 66 -25.56 -16.81 13.35
CA ASP A 66 -25.49 -17.64 14.55
C ASP A 66 -24.24 -17.33 15.41
N TYR A 67 -23.12 -16.99 14.77
CA TYR A 67 -21.89 -16.60 15.46
C TYR A 67 -22.01 -15.21 16.12
N ILE A 68 -22.63 -14.24 15.43
CA ILE A 68 -22.90 -12.89 15.96
C ILE A 68 -23.85 -12.97 17.15
N ASP A 69 -24.94 -13.73 17.02
CA ASP A 69 -25.96 -13.91 18.06
C ASP A 69 -25.36 -14.55 19.32
N ARG A 70 -24.49 -15.56 19.17
CA ARG A 70 -23.72 -16.10 20.30
C ARG A 70 -22.80 -15.06 20.92
N ALA A 71 -22.07 -14.30 20.13
CA ALA A 71 -21.16 -13.27 20.65
C ALA A 71 -21.89 -12.17 21.43
N GLU A 72 -23.10 -11.79 21.00
CA GLU A 72 -23.96 -10.88 21.74
C GLU A 72 -24.47 -11.52 23.04
N HIS A 73 -24.97 -12.76 22.96
CA HIS A 73 -25.48 -13.49 24.13
C HIS A 73 -24.40 -13.68 25.22
N ASP A 74 -23.16 -13.97 24.80
CA ASP A 74 -21.99 -14.12 25.68
C ASP A 74 -21.51 -12.77 26.27
N GLY A 75 -22.08 -11.64 25.84
CA GLY A 75 -21.65 -10.30 26.25
C GLY A 75 -20.28 -9.89 25.70
N ARG A 76 -19.77 -10.58 24.67
CA ARG A 76 -18.48 -10.26 24.03
C ARG A 76 -18.58 -8.97 23.22
N ILE A 77 -19.74 -8.73 22.59
CA ILE A 77 -20.08 -7.52 21.86
C ILE A 77 -21.39 -6.93 22.38
N THR A 78 -21.61 -5.63 22.18
CA THR A 78 -22.87 -4.97 22.56
C THR A 78 -23.99 -5.25 21.54
N PRO A 79 -25.27 -5.08 21.89
CA PRO A 79 -26.37 -5.21 20.93
C PRO A 79 -26.22 -4.33 19.70
N GLU A 80 -25.76 -3.08 19.86
CA GLU A 80 -25.54 -2.17 18.73
C GLU A 80 -24.40 -2.66 17.82
N ALA A 81 -23.37 -3.27 18.41
CA ALA A 81 -22.28 -3.87 17.64
C ALA A 81 -22.75 -5.13 16.89
N ALA A 82 -23.66 -5.91 17.48
CA ALA A 82 -24.27 -7.07 16.83
C ALA A 82 -25.15 -6.61 15.65
N ASP A 83 -26.01 -5.62 15.84
CA ASP A 83 -26.85 -5.04 14.78
C ASP A 83 -26.02 -4.45 13.64
N TYR A 84 -24.92 -3.76 13.98
CA TYR A 84 -23.96 -3.29 12.99
C TYR A 84 -23.40 -4.45 12.16
N LEU A 85 -23.00 -5.57 12.76
CA LEU A 85 -22.51 -6.72 11.98
C LEU A 85 -23.64 -7.40 11.18
N ARG A 86 -24.83 -7.56 11.74
CA ARG A 86 -25.99 -8.14 11.04
C ARG A 86 -26.30 -7.39 9.74
N SER A 87 -26.13 -6.07 9.73
CA SER A 87 -26.31 -5.24 8.52
C SER A 87 -25.37 -5.62 7.35
N TYR A 88 -24.24 -6.29 7.62
CA TYR A 88 -23.35 -6.82 6.59
C TYR A 88 -23.60 -8.30 6.28
N TYR A 89 -23.88 -9.13 7.30
CA TYR A 89 -23.84 -10.59 7.15
C TYR A 89 -25.22 -11.25 7.00
N ALA A 90 -26.34 -10.53 7.16
CA ALA A 90 -27.67 -11.11 7.04
C ALA A 90 -28.04 -11.52 5.61
N ASP A 91 -27.70 -10.69 4.63
CA ASP A 91 -27.68 -11.03 3.20
C ASP A 91 -26.40 -10.45 2.60
N SER A 92 -25.29 -11.17 2.81
CA SER A 92 -23.98 -10.67 2.43
C SER A 92 -23.84 -10.56 0.91
N MET A 93 -24.52 -11.42 0.15
CA MET A 93 -24.52 -11.38 -1.31
C MET A 93 -25.18 -10.11 -1.84
N GLU A 94 -26.31 -9.70 -1.26
CA GLU A 94 -26.99 -8.47 -1.65
C GLU A 94 -26.09 -7.26 -1.42
N ILE A 95 -25.53 -7.12 -0.22
CA ILE A 95 -24.65 -5.99 0.11
C ILE A 95 -23.41 -5.95 -0.78
N TYR A 96 -22.79 -7.11 -1.03
CA TYR A 96 -21.62 -7.22 -1.90
C TYR A 96 -21.97 -6.86 -3.36
N ALA A 97 -23.15 -7.28 -3.82
CA ALA A 97 -23.66 -6.98 -5.15
C ALA A 97 -23.98 -5.50 -5.35
N GLN A 98 -24.68 -4.88 -4.40
CA GLN A 98 -24.93 -3.44 -4.41
C GLN A 98 -23.62 -2.66 -4.57
N PHE A 99 -22.59 -3.02 -3.81
CA PHE A 99 -21.29 -2.36 -3.90
C PHE A 99 -20.64 -2.49 -5.29
N TYR A 100 -20.54 -3.69 -5.88
CA TYR A 100 -19.89 -3.82 -7.19
C TYR A 100 -20.74 -3.24 -8.33
N TYR A 101 -22.08 -3.31 -8.27
CA TYR A 101 -22.94 -2.69 -9.29
C TYR A 101 -22.85 -1.17 -9.26
N GLU A 102 -22.73 -0.57 -8.08
CA GLU A 102 -22.44 0.87 -7.97
C GLU A 102 -21.09 1.21 -8.59
N MET A 103 -20.07 0.41 -8.32
CA MET A 103 -18.76 0.61 -8.94
C MET A 103 -18.82 0.45 -10.46
N ILE A 104 -19.61 -0.48 -11.00
CA ILE A 104 -19.87 -0.61 -12.45
C ILE A 104 -20.54 0.65 -12.99
N SER A 105 -21.54 1.22 -12.30
CA SER A 105 -22.17 2.48 -12.72
C SER A 105 -21.19 3.65 -12.80
N VAL A 106 -20.16 3.66 -11.95
CA VAL A 106 -19.10 4.68 -11.92
C VAL A 106 -18.00 4.41 -12.95
N LEU A 107 -17.53 3.16 -13.05
CA LEU A 107 -16.35 2.79 -13.83
C LEU A 107 -16.69 2.43 -15.28
N GLY A 108 -17.93 2.03 -15.54
CA GLY A 108 -18.40 1.41 -16.79
C GLY A 108 -18.53 -0.10 -16.63
N GLU A 109 -18.85 -0.81 -17.72
CA GLU A 109 -18.88 -2.28 -17.74
C GLU A 109 -17.44 -2.85 -17.78
N PRO A 110 -17.13 -3.90 -16.99
CA PRO A 110 -15.83 -4.55 -17.04
C PRO A 110 -15.64 -5.32 -18.35
N GLN A 111 -14.40 -5.35 -18.85
CA GLN A 111 -14.04 -6.13 -20.05
C GLN A 111 -13.99 -7.63 -19.75
N THR A 112 -13.53 -8.01 -18.56
CA THR A 112 -13.44 -9.40 -18.12
C THR A 112 -13.61 -9.52 -16.61
N CYS A 113 -14.16 -10.64 -16.14
CA CYS A 113 -14.18 -11.07 -14.74
C CYS A 113 -13.39 -12.38 -14.61
N ARG A 114 -12.36 -12.39 -13.77
CA ARG A 114 -11.43 -13.52 -13.58
C ARG A 114 -11.24 -13.81 -12.11
N ARG A 115 -10.93 -15.06 -11.75
CA ARG A 115 -10.56 -15.42 -10.37
C ARG A 115 -9.17 -14.89 -10.02
N ASN A 116 -8.95 -14.58 -8.73
CA ASN A 116 -7.71 -14.00 -8.22
C ASN A 116 -6.93 -14.96 -7.30
N ASP A 117 -7.47 -16.13 -7.02
CA ASP A 117 -6.97 -17.17 -6.13
C ASP A 117 -6.24 -18.29 -6.90
N LEU A 118 -5.45 -17.90 -7.91
CA LEU A 118 -4.65 -18.83 -8.71
C LEU A 118 -3.37 -19.22 -7.97
N GLU A 119 -3.10 -20.52 -7.94
CA GLU A 119 -1.83 -21.03 -7.42
C GLU A 119 -0.66 -20.65 -8.35
N PRO A 120 0.59 -20.58 -7.85
CA PRO A 120 1.75 -20.31 -8.70
C PRO A 120 1.86 -21.30 -9.88
N GLY A 121 1.69 -20.80 -11.10
CA GLY A 121 1.74 -21.59 -12.34
C GLY A 121 0.38 -22.05 -12.86
N GLU A 122 -0.71 -21.83 -12.10
CA GLU A 122 -2.08 -22.02 -12.57
C GLU A 122 -2.46 -20.90 -13.55
N VAL A 123 -3.14 -21.26 -14.64
CA VAL A 123 -3.65 -20.32 -15.63
C VAL A 123 -5.14 -20.56 -15.78
N ASP A 124 -5.93 -19.51 -15.56
CA ASP A 124 -7.37 -19.50 -15.83
C ASP A 124 -7.71 -18.34 -16.76
N ASP A 125 -8.06 -18.69 -18.00
CA ASP A 125 -8.45 -17.75 -19.04
C ASP A 125 -9.98 -17.61 -19.16
N LYS A 126 -10.76 -18.24 -18.26
CA LYS A 126 -12.21 -18.17 -18.28
C LYS A 126 -12.68 -16.76 -17.89
N ASN A 127 -13.60 -16.22 -18.69
CA ASN A 127 -14.32 -15.00 -18.36
C ASN A 127 -15.62 -15.37 -17.63
N TYR A 128 -15.63 -15.21 -16.31
CA TYR A 128 -16.78 -15.57 -15.47
C TYR A 128 -17.89 -14.53 -15.57
N SER A 129 -19.13 -14.93 -15.28
CA SER A 129 -20.22 -13.98 -15.04
C SER A 129 -20.02 -13.25 -13.71
N LEU A 130 -20.61 -12.05 -13.58
CA LEU A 130 -20.57 -11.26 -12.34
C LEU A 130 -21.23 -11.97 -11.15
N THR A 131 -22.01 -13.00 -11.39
CA THR A 131 -22.60 -13.86 -10.34
C THR A 131 -21.55 -14.61 -9.51
N TYR A 132 -20.33 -14.80 -10.03
CA TYR A 132 -19.20 -15.36 -9.30
C TYR A 132 -18.48 -14.33 -8.41
N VAL A 133 -18.87 -13.05 -8.44
CA VAL A 133 -18.35 -12.04 -7.51
C VAL A 133 -19.10 -12.18 -6.18
N THR A 134 -18.53 -12.93 -5.24
CA THR A 134 -19.20 -13.30 -3.98
C THR A 134 -18.45 -12.80 -2.74
N PRO A 135 -19.13 -12.70 -1.59
CA PRO A 135 -18.51 -12.39 -0.30
C PRO A 135 -17.38 -13.33 0.14
N ASN A 136 -17.24 -14.52 -0.45
CA ASN A 136 -16.36 -15.57 0.04
C ASN A 136 -15.27 -15.98 -0.95
N ASN A 137 -15.12 -15.26 -2.07
CA ASN A 137 -14.04 -15.47 -3.02
C ASN A 137 -13.40 -14.13 -3.41
N SER A 138 -12.42 -14.20 -4.31
CA SER A 138 -11.67 -13.03 -4.77
C SER A 138 -11.69 -13.00 -6.29
N MET A 139 -12.31 -11.97 -6.84
CA MET A 139 -12.47 -11.80 -8.29
C MET A 139 -11.82 -10.49 -8.75
N ILE A 140 -11.18 -10.52 -9.92
CA ILE A 140 -10.63 -9.35 -10.60
C ILE A 140 -11.54 -8.98 -11.76
N LEU A 141 -12.06 -7.76 -11.71
CA LEU A 141 -12.72 -7.09 -12.81
C LEU A 141 -11.69 -6.22 -13.56
N THR A 142 -11.53 -6.47 -14.87
CA THR A 142 -10.57 -5.72 -15.70
C THR A 142 -11.28 -4.63 -16.48
N TYR A 143 -10.73 -3.42 -16.43
CA TYR A 143 -11.24 -2.24 -17.11
C TYR A 143 -10.18 -1.66 -18.05
N PRO A 144 -10.58 -0.88 -19.08
CA PRO A 144 -9.64 -0.05 -19.81
C PRO A 144 -8.92 0.92 -18.86
N ASN A 145 -7.77 1.44 -19.31
CA ASN A 145 -7.10 2.50 -18.56
C ASN A 145 -8.04 3.72 -18.43
N ILE A 146 -8.05 4.36 -17.27
CA ILE A 146 -8.77 5.62 -17.06
C ILE A 146 -8.07 6.82 -17.71
N SER A 147 -6.76 6.72 -17.95
CA SER A 147 -6.01 7.84 -18.52
C SER A 147 -6.10 7.85 -20.03
N ASP A 148 -6.43 9.01 -20.61
CA ASP A 148 -6.35 9.28 -22.05
C ASP A 148 -4.90 9.39 -22.58
N ASP A 149 -3.93 8.99 -21.76
CA ASP A 149 -2.54 9.05 -22.16
C ASP A 149 -2.25 7.87 -23.09
N ILE A 150 -2.01 8.17 -24.36
CA ILE A 150 -1.72 7.20 -25.41
C ILE A 150 -0.54 6.30 -24.99
N ASP A 151 0.44 6.86 -24.28
CA ASP A 151 1.63 6.11 -23.84
C ASP A 151 1.29 5.09 -22.73
N LEU A 152 0.08 5.15 -22.17
CA LEU A 152 -0.49 4.19 -21.22
C LEU A 152 -1.71 3.44 -21.78
N ALA A 153 -2.04 3.55 -23.08
CA ALA A 153 -3.27 2.99 -23.65
C ALA A 153 -3.40 1.45 -23.49
N GLU A 154 -2.27 0.74 -23.52
CA GLU A 154 -2.23 -0.72 -23.32
C GLU A 154 -2.36 -1.13 -21.84
N SER A 155 -2.22 -0.18 -20.91
CA SER A 155 -2.38 -0.47 -19.49
C SER A 155 -3.84 -0.77 -19.17
N LYS A 156 -4.07 -1.61 -18.19
CA LYS A 156 -5.42 -1.91 -17.68
C LYS A 156 -5.57 -1.37 -16.28
N MET A 157 -6.81 -1.15 -15.87
CA MET A 157 -7.16 -1.00 -14.47
C MET A 157 -7.73 -2.33 -13.97
N TYR A 158 -7.29 -2.75 -12.78
CA TYR A 158 -7.85 -3.92 -12.11
C TYR A 158 -8.65 -3.45 -10.91
N PHE A 159 -9.87 -3.95 -10.79
CA PHE A 159 -10.71 -3.78 -9.62
C PHE A 159 -10.91 -5.16 -9.00
N THR A 160 -10.20 -5.40 -7.91
CA THR A 160 -10.22 -6.66 -7.16
C THR A 160 -11.26 -6.56 -6.06
N MET A 161 -12.33 -7.33 -6.21
CA MET A 161 -13.34 -7.56 -5.20
C MET A 161 -12.84 -8.69 -4.31
N SER A 162 -12.26 -8.34 -3.16
CA SER A 162 -11.82 -9.32 -2.16
C SER A 162 -12.99 -9.76 -1.29
N GLY A 163 -12.98 -11.02 -0.86
CA GLY A 163 -13.98 -11.55 0.05
C GLY A 163 -14.19 -10.64 1.26
N MET A 164 -15.43 -10.64 1.76
CA MET A 164 -15.80 -10.00 3.00
C MET A 164 -14.93 -10.50 4.14
N LYS A 165 -14.73 -9.62 5.11
CA LYS A 165 -14.04 -10.01 6.33
C LYS A 165 -14.72 -11.22 6.95
N ASN A 166 -13.91 -12.16 7.43
CA ASN A 166 -14.40 -13.26 8.24
C ASN A 166 -15.14 -12.71 9.48
N VAL A 167 -16.34 -13.23 9.76
CA VAL A 167 -17.19 -12.77 10.88
C VAL A 167 -16.51 -12.92 12.24
N ALA A 168 -15.77 -14.00 12.47
CA ALA A 168 -15.03 -14.20 13.70
C ALA A 168 -13.94 -13.14 13.87
N ARG A 169 -13.25 -12.76 12.78
CA ARG A 169 -12.26 -11.67 12.79
C ARG A 169 -12.91 -10.29 12.97
N ALA A 170 -14.11 -10.09 12.43
CA ALA A 170 -14.89 -8.87 12.64
C ALA A 170 -15.27 -8.72 14.12
N VAL A 171 -15.85 -9.77 14.72
CA VAL A 171 -16.19 -9.83 16.14
C VAL A 171 -14.94 -9.65 17.01
N ALA A 172 -13.85 -10.37 16.75
CA ALA A 172 -12.62 -10.28 17.54
C ALA A 172 -12.01 -8.86 17.58
N LYS A 173 -12.22 -8.06 16.52
CA LYS A 173 -11.75 -6.67 16.48
C LYS A 173 -12.58 -5.72 17.35
N ILE A 174 -13.89 -5.97 17.49
CA ILE A 174 -14.84 -5.06 18.17
C ILE A 174 -15.31 -5.57 19.53
N GLN A 175 -14.99 -6.82 19.89
CA GLN A 175 -15.31 -7.38 21.19
C GLN A 175 -14.58 -6.65 22.31
N LYS A 176 -15.08 -6.78 23.54
CA LYS A 176 -14.41 -6.29 24.74
C LYS A 176 -13.00 -6.87 24.84
N GLY A 177 -12.00 -6.02 25.11
CA GLY A 177 -10.59 -6.42 25.06
C GLY A 177 -10.00 -6.51 23.65
N GLY A 178 -10.81 -6.42 22.60
CA GLY A 178 -10.36 -6.39 21.22
C GLY A 178 -9.72 -5.05 20.84
N LYS A 179 -9.03 -5.04 19.70
CA LYS A 179 -8.26 -3.89 19.19
C LYS A 179 -9.01 -2.55 19.27
N TYR A 180 -10.28 -2.51 18.83
CA TYR A 180 -11.02 -1.24 18.78
C TYR A 180 -11.60 -0.83 20.13
N ASP A 181 -11.86 -1.79 21.01
CA ASP A 181 -12.23 -1.53 22.41
C ASP A 181 -11.04 -0.95 23.17
N GLU A 182 -9.84 -1.51 23.01
CA GLU A 182 -8.60 -0.97 23.59
C GLU A 182 -8.33 0.46 23.13
N ALA A 183 -8.39 0.72 21.82
CA ALA A 183 -8.22 2.08 21.28
C ALA A 183 -9.26 3.07 21.84
N TYR A 184 -10.51 2.62 22.00
CA TYR A 184 -11.56 3.44 22.61
C TYR A 184 -11.28 3.72 24.10
N ARG A 185 -10.83 2.71 24.86
CA ARG A 185 -10.43 2.87 26.27
C ARG A 185 -9.23 3.82 26.44
N GLU A 186 -8.25 3.77 25.55
CA GLU A 186 -7.12 4.70 25.54
C GLU A 186 -7.57 6.15 25.32
N GLU A 187 -8.47 6.39 24.36
CA GLU A 187 -9.04 7.71 24.12
C GLU A 187 -9.87 8.22 25.32
N LEU A 188 -10.67 7.36 25.93
CA LEU A 188 -11.39 7.69 27.17
C LEU A 188 -10.45 8.06 28.31
N ALA A 189 -9.34 7.33 28.47
CA ALA A 189 -8.32 7.61 29.46
C ALA A 189 -7.58 8.93 29.18
N ALA A 190 -7.31 9.24 27.91
CA ALA A 190 -6.76 10.52 27.50
C ALA A 190 -7.71 11.69 27.81
N LEU A 191 -9.00 11.56 27.49
CA LEU A 191 -10.01 12.58 27.82
C LEU A 191 -10.16 12.79 29.33
N ALA A 192 -10.11 11.72 30.12
CA ALA A 192 -10.22 11.80 31.58
C ALA A 192 -9.01 12.50 32.23
N ARG A 193 -7.84 12.51 31.57
CA ARG A 193 -6.69 13.31 32.01
C ARG A 193 -6.83 14.80 31.69
N GLN A 194 -7.60 15.14 30.65
CA GLN A 194 -7.79 16.53 30.20
C GLN A 194 -8.99 17.21 30.86
N HIS A 195 -10.02 16.45 31.24
CA HIS A 195 -11.24 16.98 31.82
C HIS A 195 -11.68 16.16 33.04
N PRO A 196 -12.21 16.81 34.09
CA PRO A 196 -12.79 16.09 35.23
C PRO A 196 -13.89 15.12 34.77
N ARG A 197 -13.79 13.86 35.19
CA ARG A 197 -14.81 12.85 34.91
C ARG A 197 -16.18 13.33 35.41
N GLY A 198 -17.20 13.20 34.57
CA GLY A 198 -18.57 13.63 34.88
C GLY A 198 -18.88 15.11 34.63
N GLY A 199 -17.89 15.93 34.26
CA GLY A 199 -18.14 17.30 33.81
C GLY A 199 -18.87 17.36 32.46
N LYS A 200 -19.63 18.43 32.20
CA LYS A 200 -20.36 18.63 30.92
C LYS A 200 -19.45 18.54 29.70
N THR A 201 -18.22 19.06 29.80
CA THR A 201 -17.23 19.00 28.72
C THR A 201 -16.75 17.57 28.48
N TYR A 202 -16.46 16.80 29.54
CA TYR A 202 -16.08 15.39 29.42
C TYR A 202 -17.21 14.57 28.77
N GLN A 203 -18.45 14.73 29.22
CA GLN A 203 -19.61 14.02 28.65
C GLN A 203 -19.81 14.34 27.17
N ARG A 204 -19.69 15.60 26.77
CA ARG A 204 -19.75 16.01 25.35
C ARG A 204 -18.62 15.39 24.53
N SER A 205 -17.39 15.39 25.05
CA SER A 205 -16.25 14.79 24.35
C SER A 205 -16.37 13.28 24.22
N VAL A 206 -16.87 12.58 25.25
CA VAL A 206 -17.16 11.14 25.21
C VAL A 206 -18.23 10.83 24.18
N ALA A 207 -19.33 11.60 24.16
CA ALA A 207 -20.41 11.40 23.19
C ALA A 207 -19.97 11.67 21.73
N ALA A 208 -18.90 12.43 21.53
CA ALA A 208 -18.31 12.68 20.21
C ALA A 208 -17.31 11.60 19.75
N LEU A 209 -16.92 10.67 20.63
CA LEU A 209 -16.03 9.58 20.25
C LEU A 209 -16.74 8.61 19.31
N THR A 210 -16.00 8.10 18.32
CA THR A 210 -16.51 7.05 17.43
C THR A 210 -16.74 5.76 18.24
N PRO A 211 -17.96 5.19 18.22
CA PRO A 211 -18.26 3.92 18.86
C PRO A 211 -17.34 2.79 18.39
N VAL A 212 -17.12 1.79 19.25
CA VAL A 212 -16.20 0.67 18.97
C VAL A 212 -16.52 -0.04 17.65
N HIS A 213 -17.81 -0.33 17.39
CA HIS A 213 -18.24 -1.02 16.17
C HIS A 213 -18.04 -0.17 14.90
N GLU A 214 -18.28 1.14 14.94
CA GLU A 214 -18.07 2.04 13.78
C GLU A 214 -16.57 2.25 13.43
N ARG A 215 -15.64 1.81 14.28
CA ARG A 215 -14.20 1.79 13.95
C ARG A 215 -13.85 0.65 12.99
N LEU A 216 -14.69 -0.38 12.90
CA LEU A 216 -14.53 -1.48 11.96
C LEU A 216 -15.06 -1.08 10.58
N LYS A 217 -14.19 -0.47 9.77
CA LYS A 217 -14.53 0.05 8.43
C LYS A 217 -14.11 -0.86 7.27
N ASP A 218 -13.51 -2.00 7.58
CA ASP A 218 -12.89 -2.91 6.61
C ASP A 218 -13.59 -4.28 6.54
N VAL A 219 -14.92 -4.31 6.75
CA VAL A 219 -15.76 -5.51 6.52
C VAL A 219 -15.90 -5.77 5.03
N LEU A 220 -16.34 -4.76 4.28
CA LEU A 220 -16.30 -4.73 2.82
C LEU A 220 -15.04 -4.01 2.38
N ARG A 221 -14.23 -4.69 1.58
CA ARG A 221 -12.98 -4.16 1.07
C ARG A 221 -12.83 -4.51 -0.40
N ALA A 222 -12.27 -3.58 -1.16
CA ALA A 222 -11.80 -3.84 -2.51
C ALA A 222 -10.48 -3.12 -2.77
N THR A 223 -9.81 -3.52 -3.85
CA THR A 223 -8.56 -2.91 -4.31
C THR A 223 -8.72 -2.44 -5.74
N ILE A 224 -8.33 -1.19 -6.02
CA ILE A 224 -8.20 -0.66 -7.38
C ILE A 224 -6.72 -0.49 -7.68
N SER A 225 -6.23 -1.24 -8.66
CA SER A 225 -4.83 -1.24 -9.08
C SER A 225 -4.69 -0.64 -10.48
N VAL A 226 -3.95 0.47 -10.55
CA VAL A 226 -3.76 1.29 -11.76
C VAL A 226 -2.27 1.47 -12.07
N PRO A 227 -1.89 1.85 -13.30
CA PRO A 227 -0.48 1.97 -13.68
C PRO A 227 0.27 3.10 -12.96
N THR A 228 -0.41 4.18 -12.56
CA THR A 228 0.25 5.40 -12.05
C THR A 228 -0.53 6.07 -10.90
N TYR A 229 0.16 6.88 -10.09
CA TYR A 229 -0.48 7.63 -9.00
C TYR A 229 -1.50 8.68 -9.50
N ASP A 230 -1.22 9.38 -10.61
CA ASP A 230 -2.19 10.31 -11.22
C ASP A 230 -3.49 9.58 -11.63
N SER A 231 -3.39 8.32 -12.06
CA SER A 231 -4.56 7.48 -12.36
C SER A 231 -5.37 7.16 -11.10
N ILE A 232 -4.74 7.03 -9.93
CA ILE A 232 -5.43 6.89 -8.64
C ILE A 232 -6.27 8.13 -8.37
N GLU A 233 -5.69 9.33 -8.50
CA GLU A 233 -6.41 10.59 -8.23
C GLU A 233 -7.58 10.80 -9.21
N LYS A 234 -7.42 10.41 -10.47
CA LYS A 234 -8.50 10.42 -11.48
C LYS A 234 -9.65 9.48 -11.09
N ILE A 235 -9.36 8.25 -10.67
CA ILE A 235 -10.40 7.30 -10.21
C ILE A 235 -11.12 7.83 -8.97
N ILE A 236 -10.37 8.32 -7.97
CA ILE A 236 -10.95 8.88 -6.75
C ILE A 236 -11.88 10.04 -7.10
N SER A 237 -11.47 10.91 -8.02
CA SER A 237 -12.30 12.02 -8.50
C SER A 237 -13.56 11.51 -9.22
N LYS A 238 -13.47 10.42 -9.99
CA LYS A 238 -14.63 9.81 -10.65
C LYS A 238 -15.62 9.24 -9.63
N ILE A 239 -15.13 8.47 -8.65
CA ILE A 239 -15.95 7.87 -7.58
C ILE A 239 -16.63 8.95 -6.76
N THR A 240 -15.89 9.95 -6.29
CA THR A 240 -16.45 11.01 -5.42
C THR A 240 -17.46 11.92 -6.11
N ARG A 241 -17.40 12.04 -7.45
CA ARG A 241 -18.39 12.82 -8.23
C ARG A 241 -19.63 12.03 -8.60
N ALA A 242 -19.48 10.73 -8.86
CA ALA A 242 -20.54 9.91 -9.43
C ALA A 242 -21.40 9.20 -8.38
N SER A 243 -20.92 9.05 -7.14
CA SER A 243 -21.53 8.16 -6.15
C SER A 243 -22.16 8.88 -4.96
N GLY A 244 -23.16 8.24 -4.36
CA GLY A 244 -23.71 8.63 -3.05
C GLY A 244 -22.79 8.27 -1.86
N PHE A 245 -21.56 7.80 -2.13
CA PHE A 245 -20.59 7.48 -1.10
C PHE A 245 -20.01 8.75 -0.47
N LYS A 246 -20.13 8.89 0.84
CA LYS A 246 -19.47 9.97 1.59
C LYS A 246 -18.08 9.51 2.03
N VAL A 247 -17.05 10.30 1.79
CA VAL A 247 -15.70 10.00 2.30
C VAL A 247 -15.72 10.12 3.82
N ALA A 248 -15.48 9.00 4.51
CA ALA A 248 -15.43 8.94 5.97
C ALA A 248 -13.99 9.00 6.52
N GLU A 249 -13.02 8.44 5.79
CA GLU A 249 -11.62 8.45 6.21
C GLU A 249 -10.71 8.34 4.98
N THR A 250 -9.56 9.02 5.00
CA THR A 250 -8.51 8.88 3.98
C THR A 250 -7.17 8.67 4.65
N LYS A 251 -6.44 7.63 4.22
CA LYS A 251 -5.06 7.35 4.60
C LYS A 251 -4.20 7.32 3.36
N ASP A 252 -3.39 8.36 3.14
CA ASP A 252 -2.51 8.47 1.96
C ASP A 252 -1.04 8.23 2.35
N LYS A 253 -0.54 7.02 2.12
CA LYS A 253 0.86 6.67 2.37
C LYS A 253 1.79 7.04 1.23
N PHE A 254 1.28 7.51 0.08
CA PHE A 254 2.14 8.12 -0.94
C PHE A 254 2.74 9.43 -0.43
N ARG A 255 2.02 10.13 0.46
CA ARG A 255 2.43 11.41 1.05
C ARG A 255 3.09 11.29 2.43
N ALA A 256 3.09 10.11 3.05
CA ALA A 256 3.53 9.89 4.44
C ALA A 256 5.06 9.86 4.67
N ASN A 257 5.88 10.32 3.73
CA ASN A 257 7.35 10.41 3.85
C ASN A 257 7.85 11.70 3.16
N ARG A 258 7.31 12.86 3.54
CA ARG A 258 7.68 14.17 2.98
C ARG A 258 8.86 14.76 3.74
N SER A 259 9.91 15.15 2.99
CA SER A 259 11.04 16.01 3.41
C SER A 259 11.82 15.63 4.68
N ALA A 260 13.15 15.64 4.61
CA ALA A 260 14.02 15.42 5.77
C ALA A 260 13.86 16.46 6.91
N SER A 261 13.15 17.57 6.65
CA SER A 261 12.85 18.60 7.65
C SER A 261 11.63 18.31 8.52
N ASP A 262 10.87 17.26 8.21
CA ASP A 262 9.63 16.93 8.91
C ASP A 262 9.84 15.69 9.78
N ASN A 263 9.59 15.78 11.09
CA ASN A 263 9.71 14.64 12.02
C ASN A 263 8.81 13.45 11.60
N SER A 264 7.81 13.71 10.74
CA SER A 264 6.93 12.72 10.13
C SER A 264 7.59 11.86 9.03
N PHE A 265 8.83 12.15 8.62
CA PHE A 265 9.55 11.41 7.57
C PHE A 265 9.70 9.90 7.83
N TYR A 266 9.57 9.48 9.09
CA TYR A 266 9.63 8.09 9.53
C TYR A 266 8.28 7.52 9.97
N GLU A 267 7.15 8.22 9.72
CA GLU A 267 5.82 7.70 10.06
C GLU A 267 5.56 6.34 9.41
N ASN A 268 6.03 6.15 8.18
CA ASN A 268 5.94 4.88 7.48
C ASN A 268 7.30 4.16 7.44
N LYS A 269 7.73 3.64 8.60
CA LYS A 269 8.96 2.83 8.77
C LYS A 269 9.12 1.70 7.75
N LYS A 270 8.00 1.17 7.24
CA LYS A 270 7.96 0.05 6.29
C LYS A 270 8.20 0.49 4.84
N ASN A 271 8.11 1.79 4.57
CA ASN A 271 8.27 2.42 3.27
C ASN A 271 7.32 1.87 2.18
N TYR A 272 6.17 1.31 2.57
CA TYR A 272 5.13 0.82 1.68
C TYR A 272 4.27 1.98 1.12
N ARG A 273 3.57 1.82 -0.02
CA ARG A 273 2.85 2.91 -0.69
C ARG A 273 1.46 2.47 -1.14
N ASP A 274 0.43 3.00 -0.48
CA ASP A 274 -0.98 2.90 -0.86
C ASP A 274 -1.76 4.15 -0.46
N LYS A 275 -2.95 4.29 -1.05
CA LYS A 275 -3.95 5.25 -0.59
C LYS A 275 -5.21 4.48 -0.26
N LYS A 276 -5.73 4.61 0.96
CA LYS A 276 -6.97 3.98 1.40
C LYS A 276 -8.03 5.03 1.62
N ILE A 277 -9.22 4.77 1.12
CA ILE A 277 -10.39 5.61 1.39
C ILE A 277 -11.50 4.74 1.91
N CYS A 278 -12.01 5.09 3.10
CA CYS A 278 -13.21 4.49 3.64
C CYS A 278 -14.38 5.38 3.23
N PHE A 279 -15.31 4.80 2.47
CA PHE A 279 -16.56 5.42 2.07
C PHE A 279 -17.68 4.98 3.03
N LYS A 280 -18.63 5.87 3.32
CA LYS A 280 -19.86 5.57 4.08
C LYS A 280 -21.07 5.76 3.19
N LYS A 281 -21.96 4.77 3.17
CA LYS A 281 -23.26 4.81 2.49
C LYS A 281 -24.26 3.95 3.24
N ASP A 282 -25.47 4.47 3.46
CA ASP A 282 -26.57 3.75 4.14
C ASP A 282 -26.17 3.11 5.49
N GLY A 283 -25.31 3.81 6.25
CA GLY A 283 -24.80 3.33 7.54
C GLY A 283 -23.62 2.37 7.44
N LEU A 284 -23.33 1.82 6.26
CA LEU A 284 -22.25 0.88 5.99
C LEU A 284 -20.96 1.59 5.55
N TYR A 285 -19.83 0.95 5.80
CA TYR A 285 -18.49 1.38 5.45
C TYR A 285 -17.87 0.43 4.41
N PHE A 286 -17.21 1.03 3.42
CA PHE A 286 -16.55 0.34 2.32
C PHE A 286 -15.12 0.87 2.22
N GLU A 287 -14.11 0.01 2.43
CA GLU A 287 -12.71 0.39 2.25
C GLU A 287 -12.25 0.09 0.82
N ILE A 288 -11.85 1.12 0.07
CA ILE A 288 -11.17 0.94 -1.20
C ILE A 288 -9.69 1.26 -1.02
N GLN A 289 -8.84 0.31 -1.38
CA GLN A 289 -7.40 0.48 -1.43
C GLN A 289 -6.96 0.78 -2.86
N PHE A 290 -6.35 1.93 -3.06
CA PHE A 290 -5.79 2.35 -4.33
C PHE A 290 -4.30 2.04 -4.35
N LYS A 291 -3.89 1.23 -5.32
CA LYS A 291 -2.51 0.78 -5.49
C LYS A 291 -2.00 1.10 -6.88
N VAL A 292 -0.69 1.32 -6.96
CA VAL A 292 0.05 1.32 -8.21
C VAL A 292 0.50 -0.11 -8.48
N GLN A 293 0.21 -0.65 -9.66
CA GLN A 293 0.44 -2.06 -10.02
C GLN A 293 1.88 -2.54 -9.79
N LEU A 294 2.89 -1.70 -10.12
CA LEU A 294 4.29 -2.06 -9.87
C LEU A 294 4.64 -2.10 -8.38
N LEU A 295 4.01 -1.26 -7.56
CA LEU A 295 4.21 -1.25 -6.12
C LEU A 295 3.44 -2.38 -5.43
N GLU A 296 2.31 -2.78 -5.97
CA GLU A 296 1.55 -3.95 -5.48
C GLU A 296 2.34 -5.26 -5.60
N LYS A 297 3.19 -5.41 -6.61
CA LYS A 297 4.12 -6.54 -6.70
C LYS A 297 5.09 -6.58 -5.53
N ALA A 298 5.63 -5.43 -5.13
CA ALA A 298 6.52 -5.32 -3.98
C ALA A 298 5.77 -5.56 -2.65
N ASP A 299 4.53 -5.09 -2.56
CA ASP A 299 3.64 -5.39 -1.43
C ASP A 299 3.41 -6.89 -1.27
N SER A 300 3.06 -7.57 -2.36
CA SER A 300 2.83 -9.03 -2.37
C SER A 300 4.06 -9.81 -1.90
N LEU A 301 5.27 -9.38 -2.27
CA LEU A 301 6.52 -9.99 -1.83
C LEU A 301 6.87 -9.69 -0.37
N SER A 302 6.50 -8.51 0.13
CA SER A 302 6.78 -8.10 1.51
C SER A 302 5.72 -8.58 2.50
N HIS A 303 4.52 -8.95 2.04
CA HIS A 303 3.41 -9.39 2.88
C HIS A 303 3.73 -10.57 3.80
N PRO A 304 4.32 -11.69 3.32
CA PRO A 304 4.67 -12.80 4.20
C PRO A 304 5.73 -12.42 5.25
N LEU A 305 6.63 -11.49 4.92
CA LEU A 305 7.64 -11.00 5.85
C LEU A 305 7.01 -10.10 6.93
N TYR A 306 5.94 -9.38 6.61
CA TYR A 306 5.19 -8.60 7.60
C TYR A 306 4.54 -9.49 8.65
N GLU A 307 3.95 -10.61 8.27
CA GLU A 307 3.33 -11.53 9.22
C GLU A 307 4.39 -12.17 10.11
N LYS A 308 5.51 -12.63 9.54
CA LYS A 308 6.68 -13.08 10.34
C LYS A 308 7.20 -12.02 11.31
N LEU A 309 7.26 -10.76 10.87
CA LEU A 309 7.70 -9.67 11.75
C LEU A 309 6.72 -9.45 12.91
N ARG A 310 5.41 -9.58 12.69
CA ARG A 310 4.42 -9.50 13.78
C ARG A 310 4.60 -10.62 14.79
N GLU A 311 4.71 -11.86 14.32
CA GLU A 311 4.97 -13.01 15.18
C GLU A 311 6.20 -12.79 16.06
N LYS A 312 7.28 -12.23 15.49
CA LYS A 312 8.51 -11.93 16.23
C LYS A 312 8.39 -10.78 17.20
N ILE A 313 7.57 -9.77 16.90
CA ILE A 313 7.25 -8.70 17.85
C ILE A 313 6.47 -9.28 19.03
N ASP A 314 5.49 -10.15 18.77
CA ASP A 314 4.67 -10.75 19.80
C ASP A 314 5.50 -11.73 20.67
N GLU A 315 6.36 -12.54 20.06
CA GLU A 315 7.33 -13.40 20.75
C GLU A 315 8.24 -12.54 21.65
N PHE A 316 8.77 -11.42 21.14
CA PHE A 316 9.61 -10.50 21.91
C PHE A 316 8.87 -9.89 23.10
N ASN A 317 7.59 -9.50 22.93
CA ASN A 317 6.80 -8.91 24.00
C ASN A 317 6.44 -9.91 25.11
N ARG A 318 6.34 -11.20 24.77
CA ARG A 318 6.05 -12.29 25.73
C ARG A 318 7.30 -12.86 26.40
N THR A 319 8.48 -12.62 25.83
CA THR A 319 9.74 -13.13 26.36
C THR A 319 10.01 -12.52 27.74
N ASP A 320 10.51 -13.35 28.67
CA ASP A 320 10.93 -12.90 29.99
C ASP A 320 11.92 -11.74 29.85
N GLN A 321 11.61 -10.63 30.53
CA GLN A 321 12.42 -9.42 30.45
C GLN A 321 13.85 -9.63 30.97
N SER A 322 14.07 -10.65 31.80
CA SER A 322 15.35 -11.03 32.36
C SER A 322 16.21 -11.94 31.47
N ASP A 323 15.61 -12.58 30.45
CA ASP A 323 16.35 -13.41 29.48
C ASP A 323 16.98 -12.53 28.38
N PHE A 324 18.19 -12.07 28.67
CA PHE A 324 18.93 -11.15 27.80
C PHE A 324 19.28 -11.75 26.44
N ASP A 325 19.61 -13.04 26.38
CA ASP A 325 20.08 -13.69 25.14
C ASP A 325 18.90 -13.94 24.19
N ALA A 326 17.77 -14.40 24.69
CA ALA A 326 16.55 -14.57 23.90
C ALA A 326 16.07 -13.23 23.31
N ARG A 327 16.06 -12.17 24.13
CA ARG A 327 15.68 -10.82 23.68
C ARG A 327 16.59 -10.28 22.59
N ASN A 328 17.90 -10.43 22.74
CA ASN A 328 18.85 -9.97 21.72
C ASN A 328 18.68 -10.72 20.39
N ARG A 329 18.44 -12.04 20.44
CA ARG A 329 18.16 -12.83 19.24
C ARG A 329 16.91 -12.31 18.53
N LEU A 330 15.81 -12.14 19.25
CA LEU A 330 14.55 -11.66 18.69
C LEU A 330 14.63 -10.21 18.17
N GLU A 331 15.37 -9.34 18.85
CA GLU A 331 15.60 -7.97 18.38
C GLU A 331 16.39 -7.93 17.07
N ARG A 332 17.40 -8.81 16.92
CA ARG A 332 18.14 -8.98 15.64
C ARG A 332 17.23 -9.52 14.54
N GLU A 333 16.42 -10.54 14.82
CA GLU A 333 15.47 -11.11 13.86
C GLU A 333 14.45 -10.06 13.39
N LYS A 334 13.88 -9.28 14.30
CA LYS A 334 12.99 -8.14 13.99
C LYS A 334 13.68 -7.12 13.09
N THR A 335 14.89 -6.70 13.47
CA THR A 335 15.67 -5.70 12.71
C THR A 335 15.98 -6.20 11.29
N TRP A 336 16.35 -7.47 11.15
CA TRP A 336 16.63 -8.09 9.87
C TRP A 336 15.38 -8.16 8.98
N LEU A 337 14.24 -8.59 9.53
CA LEU A 337 12.96 -8.62 8.83
C LEU A 337 12.53 -7.21 8.39
N GLU A 338 12.65 -6.20 9.25
CA GLU A 338 12.37 -4.81 8.88
C GLU A 338 13.26 -4.34 7.73
N TRP A 339 14.53 -4.70 7.73
CA TRP A 339 15.46 -4.34 6.67
C TRP A 339 15.10 -4.99 5.32
N GLU A 340 14.82 -6.30 5.30
CA GLU A 340 14.41 -7.00 4.06
C GLU A 340 13.12 -6.44 3.48
N ILE A 341 12.12 -6.16 4.35
CA ILE A 341 10.89 -5.48 3.95
C ILE A 341 11.19 -4.14 3.28
N ARG A 342 12.01 -3.29 3.92
CA ARG A 342 12.35 -1.95 3.39
C ARG A 342 13.08 -2.06 2.06
N LYS A 343 13.95 -3.05 1.90
CA LYS A 343 14.71 -3.33 0.68
C LYS A 343 13.80 -3.75 -0.48
N ILE A 344 12.83 -4.64 -0.25
CA ILE A 344 11.82 -5.02 -1.26
C ILE A 344 11.01 -3.80 -1.70
N ASN A 345 10.48 -3.03 -0.74
CA ASN A 345 9.68 -1.85 -1.05
C ASN A 345 10.49 -0.76 -1.77
N ARG A 346 11.76 -0.56 -1.37
CA ARG A 346 12.67 0.35 -2.06
C ARG A 346 12.86 -0.07 -3.52
N LYS A 347 13.10 -1.36 -3.78
CA LYS A 347 13.23 -1.86 -5.16
C LYS A 347 11.94 -1.63 -5.97
N GLY A 348 10.77 -1.86 -5.37
CA GLY A 348 9.49 -1.57 -6.02
C GLY A 348 9.32 -0.10 -6.40
N ILE A 349 9.69 0.82 -5.51
CA ILE A 349 9.68 2.28 -5.80
C ILE A 349 10.65 2.62 -6.93
N ASP A 350 11.83 2.01 -6.93
CA ASP A 350 12.84 2.22 -7.97
C ASP A 350 12.34 1.75 -9.34
N ASP A 351 11.77 0.54 -9.41
CA ASP A 351 11.20 -0.03 -10.63
C ASP A 351 10.01 0.81 -11.14
N TYR A 352 9.14 1.30 -10.24
CA TYR A 352 8.04 2.19 -10.61
C TYR A 352 8.53 3.53 -11.16
N ASN A 353 9.50 4.16 -10.48
CA ASN A 353 10.06 5.43 -10.93
C ASN A 353 10.70 5.28 -12.30
N LEU A 354 11.45 4.20 -12.56
CA LEU A 354 12.00 3.88 -13.89
C LEU A 354 10.91 3.74 -14.95
N PHE A 355 9.81 3.09 -14.63
CA PHE A 355 8.65 3.01 -15.51
C PHE A 355 8.08 4.39 -15.85
N ILE A 356 7.93 5.29 -14.85
CA ILE A 356 7.45 6.67 -15.09
C ILE A 356 8.38 7.43 -16.03
N LEU A 357 9.68 7.24 -15.89
CA LEU A 357 10.68 7.92 -16.72
C LEU A 357 10.69 7.42 -18.17
N ASP A 358 10.58 6.10 -18.37
CA ASP A 358 10.42 5.52 -19.71
C ASP A 358 9.17 6.08 -20.41
N LYS A 359 8.05 6.16 -19.69
CA LYS A 359 6.80 6.73 -20.22
C LYS A 359 6.91 8.23 -20.50
N ALA A 360 7.55 8.99 -19.60
CA ALA A 360 7.80 10.41 -19.82
C ALA A 360 8.68 10.66 -21.05
N LEU A 361 9.73 9.85 -21.25
CA LEU A 361 10.63 9.96 -22.40
C LEU A 361 9.92 9.63 -23.71
N LYS A 362 9.08 8.59 -23.74
CA LYS A 362 8.24 8.24 -24.89
C LYS A 362 7.29 9.38 -25.25
N LYS A 363 6.61 9.93 -24.24
CA LYS A 363 5.71 11.08 -24.37
C LYS A 363 6.43 12.31 -24.92
N ASP A 364 7.57 12.67 -24.34
CA ASP A 364 8.39 13.80 -24.76
C ASP A 364 8.84 13.66 -26.23
N THR A 365 9.39 12.49 -26.56
CA THR A 365 9.86 12.18 -27.92
C THR A 365 8.72 12.26 -28.93
N ARG A 366 7.55 11.74 -28.59
CA ARG A 366 6.36 11.77 -29.45
C ARG A 366 5.89 13.20 -29.70
N LEU A 367 5.74 14.00 -28.64
CA LEU A 367 5.29 15.39 -28.75
C LEU A 367 6.28 16.24 -29.55
N LYS A 368 7.59 16.06 -29.36
CA LYS A 368 8.62 16.72 -30.17
C LYS A 368 8.52 16.33 -31.65
N LYS A 369 8.34 15.04 -31.97
CA LYS A 369 8.15 14.57 -33.35
C LYS A 369 6.87 15.14 -33.98
N GLU A 370 5.77 15.19 -33.24
CA GLU A 370 4.52 15.80 -33.69
C GLU A 370 4.67 17.30 -33.93
N LYS A 371 5.40 18.02 -33.08
CA LYS A 371 5.74 19.44 -33.28
C LYS A 371 6.53 19.63 -34.57
N ILE A 372 7.60 18.85 -34.79
CA ILE A 372 8.39 18.93 -36.02
C ILE A 372 7.54 18.65 -37.26
N ARG A 373 6.64 17.64 -37.21
CA ARG A 373 5.73 17.34 -38.32
C ARG A 373 4.81 18.53 -38.63
N ARG A 374 4.23 19.17 -37.61
CA ARG A 374 3.40 20.37 -37.77
C ARG A 374 4.18 21.54 -38.37
N LEU A 375 5.36 21.85 -37.83
CA LEU A 375 6.22 22.92 -38.34
C LEU A 375 6.64 22.69 -39.80
N ARG A 376 6.91 21.44 -40.20
CA ARG A 376 7.24 21.09 -41.60
C ARG A 376 6.06 21.29 -42.53
N LEU A 377 4.85 20.96 -42.09
CA LEU A 377 3.63 21.19 -42.87
C LEU A 377 3.39 22.69 -43.07
N GLU A 378 3.53 23.47 -41.99
CA GLU A 378 3.41 24.93 -42.01
C GLU A 378 4.47 25.55 -42.92
N TYR A 379 5.73 25.15 -42.80
CA TYR A 379 6.83 25.60 -43.68
C TYR A 379 6.52 25.35 -45.17
N ALA A 380 5.92 24.20 -45.49
CA ALA A 380 5.54 23.87 -46.86
C ALA A 380 4.42 24.77 -47.39
N GLN A 381 3.49 25.18 -46.53
CA GLN A 381 2.33 26.01 -46.87
C GLN A 381 2.62 27.52 -46.84
N THR A 382 3.65 27.95 -46.13
CA THR A 382 4.03 29.37 -46.01
C THR A 382 4.72 29.87 -47.28
N SER A 383 4.19 30.94 -47.87
CA SER A 383 4.77 31.62 -49.05
C SER A 383 5.77 32.71 -48.66
N ASP A 384 5.65 33.25 -47.45
CA ASP A 384 6.49 34.34 -46.95
C ASP A 384 7.92 33.86 -46.62
N ALA A 385 8.91 34.61 -47.09
CA ALA A 385 10.31 34.23 -47.00
C ALA A 385 10.90 34.41 -45.59
N GLU A 386 10.42 35.39 -44.83
CA GLU A 386 10.89 35.67 -43.47
C GLU A 386 10.35 34.62 -42.50
N GLU A 387 9.06 34.33 -42.60
CA GLU A 387 8.40 33.30 -41.81
C GLU A 387 8.91 31.90 -42.16
N ARG A 388 9.24 31.62 -43.43
CA ARG A 388 9.95 30.38 -43.81
C ARG A 388 11.31 30.26 -43.13
N ARG A 389 12.12 31.33 -43.05
CA ARG A 389 13.41 31.29 -42.35
C ARG A 389 13.24 31.05 -40.85
N ARG A 390 12.22 31.65 -40.24
CA ARG A 390 11.86 31.43 -38.82
C ARG A 390 11.49 29.97 -38.57
N LEU A 391 10.57 29.41 -39.35
CA LEU A 391 10.13 28.02 -39.26
C LEU A 391 11.29 27.04 -39.50
N GLN A 392 12.18 27.33 -40.47
CA GLN A 392 13.37 26.52 -40.73
C GLN A 392 14.31 26.49 -39.52
N LYS A 393 14.53 27.62 -38.86
CA LYS A 393 15.33 27.72 -37.63
C LYS A 393 14.68 26.93 -36.48
N GLU A 394 13.36 27.03 -36.32
CA GLU A 394 12.64 26.29 -35.27
C GLU A 394 12.63 24.77 -35.51
N ILE A 395 12.44 24.33 -36.76
CA ILE A 395 12.55 22.92 -37.16
C ILE A 395 13.95 22.39 -36.86
N TYR A 396 14.99 23.16 -37.20
CA TYR A 396 16.38 22.79 -36.96
C TYR A 396 16.70 22.74 -35.46
N GLN A 397 16.27 23.72 -34.67
CA GLN A 397 16.46 23.72 -33.21
C GLN A 397 15.76 22.54 -32.54
N THR A 398 14.51 22.26 -32.92
CA THR A 398 13.73 21.13 -32.39
C THR A 398 14.29 19.79 -32.89
N GLY A 399 14.85 19.75 -34.10
CA GLY A 399 15.35 18.55 -34.78
C GLY A 399 16.79 18.14 -34.45
N GLN A 400 17.70 19.10 -34.25
CA GLN A 400 19.10 18.84 -33.84
C GLN A 400 19.20 18.25 -32.44
N SER A 401 18.12 18.34 -31.66
CA SER A 401 18.16 18.10 -30.24
C SER A 401 16.93 17.32 -29.76
N LEU A 402 16.50 16.28 -30.49
CA LEU A 402 15.56 15.31 -29.88
C LEU A 402 16.02 14.89 -28.47
N ASN A 403 17.34 14.82 -28.25
CA ASN A 403 17.98 14.55 -26.96
C ASN A 403 18.48 15.79 -26.17
N ALA A 404 18.57 16.99 -26.77
CA ALA A 404 19.13 18.19 -26.12
C ALA A 404 18.14 19.37 -26.04
N ALA A 405 16.95 19.25 -26.62
CA ALA A 405 15.83 20.18 -26.46
C ALA A 405 15.28 20.01 -25.05
N PRO A 406 14.82 21.12 -24.42
CA PRO A 406 14.11 21.05 -23.14
C PRO A 406 13.01 20.00 -23.16
N VAL A 407 12.78 19.38 -22.00
CA VAL A 407 11.66 18.46 -21.81
C VAL A 407 10.36 19.24 -22.03
N THR A 408 9.42 18.63 -22.74
CA THR A 408 8.10 19.21 -22.96
C THR A 408 7.35 19.40 -21.63
N PRO A 409 6.58 20.49 -21.45
CA PRO A 409 5.81 20.73 -20.22
C PRO A 409 4.89 19.56 -19.86
N GLU A 410 4.34 18.86 -20.84
CA GLU A 410 3.46 17.71 -20.64
C GLU A 410 4.21 16.50 -20.05
N ALA A 411 5.46 16.27 -20.46
CA ALA A 411 6.30 15.22 -19.89
C ALA A 411 6.80 15.60 -18.49
N GLU A 412 7.14 16.88 -18.27
CA GLU A 412 7.48 17.41 -16.95
C GLU A 412 6.31 17.25 -15.97
N ASN A 413 5.11 17.67 -16.38
CA ASN A 413 3.88 17.51 -15.59
C ASN A 413 3.59 16.04 -15.30
N PHE A 414 3.82 15.14 -16.27
CA PHE A 414 3.64 13.70 -16.07
C PHE A 414 4.60 13.15 -15.00
N ILE A 415 5.88 13.54 -15.03
CA ILE A 415 6.85 13.16 -13.99
C ILE A 415 6.39 13.73 -12.64
N ARG A 416 6.12 15.03 -12.57
CA ARG A 416 5.74 15.72 -11.33
C ARG A 416 4.53 15.07 -10.64
N ASN A 417 3.54 14.63 -11.41
CA ASN A 417 2.33 14.03 -10.86
C ASN A 417 2.50 12.57 -10.43
N ASN A 418 3.50 11.85 -10.94
CA ASN A 418 3.59 10.39 -10.76
C ASN A 418 4.83 9.91 -10.02
N PHE A 419 5.89 10.72 -9.94
CA PHE A 419 7.17 10.32 -9.39
C PHE A 419 7.16 10.21 -7.85
N ILE A 420 7.72 9.13 -7.29
CA ILE A 420 7.84 8.94 -5.83
C ILE A 420 9.25 9.34 -5.40
N VAL A 421 9.38 10.51 -4.75
CA VAL A 421 10.67 11.06 -4.31
C VAL A 421 11.37 10.11 -3.31
N ARG A 422 12.68 9.89 -3.51
CA ARG A 422 13.51 9.13 -2.56
C ARG A 422 13.93 10.01 -1.38
N PRO A 423 13.82 9.54 -0.14
CA PRO A 423 13.94 10.41 1.02
C PRO A 423 15.40 10.53 1.50
N TYR A 424 16.37 11.01 0.71
CA TYR A 424 17.65 11.54 1.26
C TYR A 424 18.50 12.21 0.17
N LYS A 425 18.60 11.60 -1.02
CA LYS A 425 19.46 12.12 -2.11
C LYS A 425 18.91 13.34 -2.86
N ALA A 426 17.60 13.54 -2.88
CA ALA A 426 16.99 14.68 -3.58
C ALA A 426 17.32 16.03 -2.92
N ILE A 427 17.52 16.03 -1.59
CA ILE A 427 17.78 17.24 -0.80
C ILE A 427 19.26 17.64 -0.90
N ASP A 428 20.19 16.67 -0.91
CA ASP A 428 21.61 16.97 -1.07
C ASP A 428 21.93 17.44 -2.50
N GLN A 429 21.30 16.87 -3.54
CA GLN A 429 21.57 17.29 -4.92
C GLN A 429 20.81 18.54 -5.36
N GLN A 430 19.64 18.86 -4.77
CA GLN A 430 19.01 20.17 -5.02
C GLN A 430 19.93 21.33 -4.60
N ARG A 431 20.73 21.14 -3.55
CA ARG A 431 21.74 22.11 -3.11
C ARG A 431 22.96 22.19 -4.03
N GLU A 432 23.29 21.13 -4.78
CA GLU A 432 24.42 21.10 -5.72
C GLU A 432 24.06 21.70 -7.09
N PHE A 433 22.78 21.72 -7.46
CA PHE A 433 22.32 22.21 -8.78
C PHE A 433 21.51 23.52 -8.73
N THR A 434 21.35 24.14 -7.56
CA THR A 434 20.60 25.38 -7.37
C THR A 434 21.06 26.53 -8.28
N ASP A 435 22.35 26.55 -8.63
CA ASP A 435 22.95 27.58 -9.49
C ASP A 435 23.14 27.13 -10.95
N ALA A 436 22.69 25.93 -11.31
CA ALA A 436 22.81 25.40 -12.66
C ALA A 436 21.67 25.88 -13.58
N PRO A 437 21.92 26.00 -14.91
CA PRO A 437 20.87 26.30 -15.88
C PRO A 437 19.69 25.31 -15.80
N PRO A 438 18.44 25.73 -16.06
CA PRO A 438 17.25 24.87 -15.98
C PRO A 438 17.36 23.58 -16.80
N GLU A 439 18.09 23.62 -17.91
CA GLU A 439 18.37 22.47 -18.77
C GLU A 439 19.27 21.45 -18.07
N LEU A 440 20.25 21.90 -17.30
CA LEU A 440 21.18 21.07 -16.52
C LEU A 440 20.50 20.49 -15.27
N GLN A 441 19.59 21.22 -14.63
CA GLN A 441 18.76 20.70 -13.54
C GLN A 441 17.81 19.60 -14.06
N SER A 442 17.17 19.82 -15.21
CA SER A 442 16.30 18.86 -15.88
C SER A 442 17.08 17.63 -16.36
N PHE A 443 18.28 17.82 -16.90
CA PHE A 443 19.18 16.77 -17.36
C PHE A 443 19.82 16.00 -16.20
N ALA A 444 20.15 16.64 -15.07
CA ALA A 444 20.66 16.00 -13.87
C ALA A 444 19.58 15.14 -13.20
N MET A 445 18.33 15.63 -13.15
CA MET A 445 17.17 14.84 -12.75
C MET A 445 16.99 13.64 -13.68
N LEU A 446 16.92 13.83 -15.00
CA LEU A 446 16.80 12.75 -15.99
C LEU A 446 17.96 11.74 -15.94
N ASN A 447 19.20 12.20 -15.77
CA ASN A 447 20.35 11.30 -15.61
C ASN A 447 20.26 10.53 -14.30
N TYR A 448 20.05 11.20 -13.16
CA TYR A 448 19.87 10.58 -11.85
C TYR A 448 18.79 9.48 -11.87
N PHE A 449 17.77 9.70 -12.70
CA PHE A 449 16.66 8.82 -12.96
C PHE A 449 16.95 7.65 -13.93
N LEU A 450 17.85 7.84 -14.89
CA LEU A 450 18.27 6.83 -15.87
C LEU A 450 19.46 5.96 -15.40
N VAL A 451 20.21 6.33 -14.34
CA VAL A 451 21.36 5.54 -13.84
C VAL A 451 20.95 4.37 -12.92
N SER A 452 19.89 3.64 -13.26
CA SER A 452 19.76 2.26 -12.79
C SER A 452 20.75 1.40 -13.56
N PRO A 453 21.64 0.62 -12.90
CA PRO A 453 22.62 -0.24 -13.57
C PRO A 453 22.02 -1.17 -14.65
N ARG A 454 20.71 -1.45 -14.57
CA ARG A 454 19.98 -2.29 -15.53
C ARG A 454 19.79 -1.66 -16.92
N TYR A 455 19.78 -0.33 -17.06
CA TYR A 455 19.51 0.33 -18.35
C TYR A 455 20.77 0.67 -19.15
N ARG A 456 21.97 0.62 -18.53
CA ARG A 456 23.24 0.87 -19.23
C ARG A 456 23.69 -0.27 -20.14
N ALA A 457 23.22 -1.50 -19.90
CA ALA A 457 23.52 -2.65 -20.75
C ALA A 457 22.80 -2.60 -22.11
N THR A 458 21.80 -1.73 -22.26
CA THR A 458 20.94 -1.64 -23.46
C THR A 458 21.17 -0.38 -24.30
N ILE A 459 22.11 0.50 -23.91
CA ILE A 459 22.46 1.70 -24.68
C ILE A 459 23.71 1.39 -25.53
N PRO A 460 23.60 1.27 -26.86
CA PRO A 460 24.76 1.05 -27.71
C PRO A 460 25.53 2.36 -27.88
N GLY A 461 26.75 2.39 -27.33
CA GLY A 461 27.69 3.51 -27.44
C GLY A 461 28.52 3.66 -26.16
N ARG A 462 29.85 3.53 -26.27
CA ARG A 462 30.78 3.70 -25.15
C ARG A 462 30.68 5.14 -24.61
N LEU A 463 30.17 5.29 -23.39
CA LEU A 463 30.49 6.46 -22.57
C LEU A 463 31.97 6.40 -22.18
N SER A 464 32.63 7.55 -22.04
CA SER A 464 34.08 7.64 -21.82
C SER A 464 34.52 6.96 -20.51
N ASP A 465 35.73 6.40 -20.53
CA ASP A 465 36.29 5.59 -19.45
C ASP A 465 36.41 6.36 -18.11
N ASP A 466 36.60 7.68 -18.15
CA ASP A 466 36.65 8.57 -16.98
C ASP A 466 35.33 8.58 -16.17
N TYR A 467 34.20 8.24 -16.79
CA TYR A 467 32.90 8.19 -16.13
C TYR A 467 32.69 6.87 -15.35
N ASN A 468 33.23 5.75 -15.84
CA ASN A 468 33.14 4.47 -15.15
C ASN A 468 34.00 4.45 -13.89
N ASP A 469 35.18 5.07 -13.93
CA ASP A 469 36.08 5.14 -12.77
C ASP A 469 35.52 6.04 -11.66
N LYS A 470 34.94 7.19 -12.02
CA LYS A 470 34.24 8.07 -11.06
C LYS A 470 33.00 7.40 -10.44
N TYR A 471 32.26 6.61 -11.22
CA TYR A 471 31.14 5.81 -10.70
C TYR A 471 31.59 4.71 -9.74
N ASN A 472 32.63 3.95 -10.09
CA ASN A 472 33.17 2.88 -9.24
C ASN A 472 33.76 3.45 -7.94
N GLN A 473 34.39 4.62 -8.01
CA GLN A 473 34.84 5.35 -6.83
C GLN A 473 33.66 5.82 -5.97
N ALA A 474 32.58 6.31 -6.57
CA ALA A 474 31.39 6.76 -5.86
C ALA A 474 30.58 5.60 -5.24
N ASP A 475 30.43 4.45 -5.91
CA ASP A 475 29.76 3.26 -5.32
C ASP A 475 30.64 2.62 -4.24
N SER A 476 31.96 2.61 -4.41
CA SER A 476 32.89 2.16 -3.37
C SER A 476 32.91 3.11 -2.17
N ALA A 477 32.83 4.42 -2.38
CA ALA A 477 32.66 5.41 -1.32
C ALA A 477 31.29 5.27 -0.62
N ARG A 478 30.22 4.98 -1.37
CA ARG A 478 28.89 4.70 -0.82
C ARG A 478 28.90 3.46 0.08
N ARG A 479 29.46 2.35 -0.39
CA ARG A 479 29.55 1.11 0.41
C ARG A 479 30.41 1.31 1.65
N ARG A 480 31.52 2.05 1.55
CA ARG A 480 32.36 2.41 2.69
C ARG A 480 31.62 3.30 3.69
N ASN A 481 30.94 4.36 3.24
CA ASN A 481 30.15 5.21 4.13
C ASN A 481 28.97 4.48 4.76
N GLU A 482 28.28 3.60 4.03
CA GLU A 482 27.20 2.76 4.58
C GLU A 482 27.74 1.78 5.66
N GLN A 483 28.96 1.26 5.46
CA GLN A 483 29.64 0.42 6.43
C GLN A 483 30.20 1.21 7.62
N ASP A 484 30.74 2.41 7.39
CA ASP A 484 31.28 3.29 8.43
C ASP A 484 30.16 3.87 9.31
N VAL A 485 29.00 4.18 8.73
CA VAL A 485 27.79 4.58 9.50
C VAL A 485 27.30 3.40 10.34
N PHE A 486 27.26 2.20 9.79
CA PHE A 486 26.93 0.99 10.54
C PHE A 486 27.92 0.74 11.69
N GLU A 487 29.23 0.88 11.44
CA GLU A 487 30.24 0.74 12.48
C GLU A 487 30.19 1.86 13.52
N GLN A 488 29.86 3.09 13.13
CA GLN A 488 29.65 4.20 14.06
C GLN A 488 28.41 4.00 14.93
N GLU A 489 27.30 3.53 14.36
CA GLU A 489 26.10 3.16 15.11
C GLU A 489 26.38 1.99 16.07
N CYS A 490 27.14 0.98 15.65
CA CYS A 490 27.60 -0.10 16.52
C CYS A 490 28.54 0.41 17.64
N ARG A 491 29.48 1.33 17.35
CA ARG A 491 30.38 1.90 18.36
C ARG A 491 29.65 2.82 19.33
N LEU A 492 28.66 3.60 18.87
CA LEU A 492 27.81 4.44 19.73
C LEU A 492 26.95 3.56 20.66
N TYR A 493 26.50 2.41 20.15
CA TYR A 493 25.80 1.37 20.89
C TYR A 493 26.70 0.66 21.93
N GLU A 494 27.98 0.39 21.61
CA GLU A 494 28.96 -0.14 22.57
C GLU A 494 29.35 0.90 23.64
N GLN A 495 29.50 2.17 23.26
CA GLN A 495 29.83 3.27 24.19
C GLN A 495 28.70 3.59 25.17
N THR A 496 27.43 3.46 24.75
CA THR A 496 26.27 3.60 25.63
C THR A 496 26.15 2.43 26.62
N ARG A 497 26.74 1.28 26.31
CA ARG A 497 26.90 0.13 27.22
C ARG A 497 28.00 0.33 28.27
N GLY A 498 29.01 1.15 27.97
CA GLY A 498 30.17 1.40 28.84
C GLY A 498 29.91 2.25 30.10
N LYS A 499 28.73 2.87 30.24
CA LYS A 499 28.39 3.71 31.42
C LYS A 499 27.62 2.97 32.53
N GLY A 500 27.46 1.66 32.43
CA GLY A 500 26.80 0.86 33.46
C GLY A 500 27.33 -0.57 33.56
N GLY A 501 28.51 -0.73 34.17
CA GLY A 501 28.92 -1.99 34.81
C GLY A 501 29.77 -2.95 33.99
N ILE A 502 30.97 -3.23 34.55
CA ILE A 502 31.95 -4.29 34.23
C ILE A 502 33.01 -3.92 33.18
N LEU A 503 34.18 -3.51 33.71
CA LEU A 503 35.47 -3.46 33.05
C LEU A 503 35.90 -4.87 32.63
N PHE A 504 36.01 -5.13 31.33
CA PHE A 504 36.87 -6.20 30.82
C PHE A 504 38.14 -5.62 30.22
N ASN A 505 39.24 -5.96 30.88
CA ASN A 505 40.60 -5.52 30.62
C ASN A 505 41.07 -6.05 29.25
N ARG A 506 41.40 -5.15 28.32
CA ARG A 506 42.09 -5.49 27.06
C ARG A 506 43.53 -5.88 27.36
N LYS A 507 43.80 -7.14 27.70
CA LYS A 507 45.11 -7.76 27.48
C LYS A 507 44.93 -9.21 27.09
N ASN A 508 45.66 -9.59 26.04
CA ASN A 508 45.83 -10.94 25.49
C ASN A 508 44.79 -11.37 24.45
N TYR A 509 44.77 -10.68 23.30
CA TYR A 509 44.64 -11.36 22.00
C TYR A 509 45.31 -10.51 20.91
N HIS A 510 46.63 -10.52 20.91
CA HIS A 510 47.39 -10.96 19.73
C HIS A 510 48.81 -11.30 20.16
N ARG A 511 49.43 -12.19 19.39
CA ARG A 511 50.88 -12.24 19.29
C ARG A 511 51.42 -10.79 19.24
N GLY A 512 52.29 -10.50 20.20
CA GLY A 512 52.93 -9.21 20.42
C GLY A 512 52.40 -8.54 21.67
#